data_AF-E6QA90-F1
#
_entry.id   AF-E6QA90-F1
#
_cell.length_a   1.000
_cell.length_b   1.000
_cell.length_c   1.000
_cell.angle_alpha   90.00
_cell.angle_beta   90.00
_cell.angle_gamma   90.00
#
_symmetry.space_group_name_H-M   'P 1'
#
loop_
_entity.id
_entity.type
_entity.pdbx_description
1 polymer ?
#
loop_
_entity_poly.entity_id
_entity_poly.type
_entity_poly.pdbx_seq_one_letter_code
_entity_poly.pdbx_strand_id
1 'polypeptide(L)'
;MTSIQEPTDTHEQVPFSPISHPETPTSVAAPRVSDPELRQHRIAEAAYFLAEQKGFPADQAEACWFAAEQDIDREGLTAEQ
;
A
#
# COMPACT_ATOMS: atom_id res chain seq x y z
N MET A 1 -6.39 12.11 -65.48
CA MET A 1 -5.19 11.53 -64.85
C MET A 1 -4.91 12.34 -63.59
N THR A 2 -5.44 11.92 -62.45
CA THR A 2 -5.29 12.65 -61.18
C THR A 2 -4.48 11.76 -60.26
N SER A 3 -3.23 12.16 -60.05
CA SER A 3 -2.26 11.49 -59.18
C SER A 3 -2.57 11.91 -57.74
N ILE A 4 -3.05 10.96 -56.93
CA ILE A 4 -3.22 11.17 -55.49
C ILE A 4 -1.85 10.87 -54.86
N GLN A 5 -1.21 11.91 -54.31
CA GLN A 5 -0.02 11.75 -53.48
C GLN A 5 -0.48 11.38 -52.06
N GLU A 6 0.08 10.28 -51.57
CA GLU A 6 0.01 9.78 -50.21
C GLU A 6 0.84 10.68 -49.29
N PRO A 7 0.26 11.37 -48.28
CA PRO A 7 1.05 12.02 -47.25
C PRO A 7 1.49 10.97 -46.24
N THR A 8 2.80 10.79 -46.24
CA THR A 8 3.66 10.15 -45.23
C THR A 8 3.01 10.04 -43.86
N ASP A 9 2.85 8.79 -43.41
CA ASP A 9 2.61 8.37 -42.04
C ASP A 9 3.51 9.18 -41.10
N THR A 10 2.91 10.19 -40.48
CA THR A 10 3.53 10.95 -39.40
C THR A 10 3.60 9.98 -38.24
N HIS A 11 4.73 9.27 -38.17
CA HIS A 11 5.14 8.49 -37.03
C HIS A 11 5.23 9.48 -35.87
N GLU A 12 4.13 9.62 -35.14
CA GLU A 12 4.01 10.40 -33.92
C GLU A 12 5.02 9.80 -32.93
N GLN A 13 6.25 10.28 -33.01
CA GLN A 13 7.23 10.17 -31.95
C GLN A 13 6.66 10.93 -30.78
N VAL A 14 5.83 10.24 -29.98
CA VAL A 14 5.65 10.58 -28.58
C VAL A 14 7.05 10.65 -27.97
N PRO A 15 7.55 11.83 -27.57
CA PRO A 15 8.73 11.87 -26.75
C PRO A 15 8.31 11.21 -25.45
N PHE A 16 8.78 9.99 -25.21
CA PHE A 16 8.81 9.40 -23.88
C PHE A 16 9.62 10.37 -23.02
N SER A 17 8.91 11.30 -22.39
CA SER A 17 9.45 12.10 -21.31
C SER A 17 9.88 11.09 -20.26
N PRO A 18 11.15 11.09 -19.79
CA PRO A 18 11.45 10.37 -18.58
C PRO A 18 10.57 11.01 -17.51
N ILE A 19 9.56 10.26 -17.06
CA ILE A 19 8.84 10.60 -15.84
C ILE A 19 9.94 10.68 -14.79
N SER A 20 10.24 11.91 -14.35
CA SER A 20 11.01 12.14 -13.15
C SER A 20 10.24 11.42 -12.05
N HIS A 21 10.67 10.21 -11.69
CA HIS A 21 10.15 9.51 -10.54
C HIS A 21 10.37 10.45 -9.35
N PRO A 22 9.31 10.96 -8.70
CA PRO A 22 9.50 11.76 -7.52
C PRO A 22 10.07 10.84 -6.45
N GLU A 23 11.27 11.20 -6.03
CA GLU A 23 11.75 11.15 -4.65
C GLU A 23 11.54 9.81 -3.94
N THR A 24 12.64 9.09 -3.76
CA THR A 24 12.84 8.25 -2.59
C THR A 24 12.28 8.98 -1.37
N PRO A 25 11.26 8.46 -0.67
CA PRO A 25 11.04 8.93 0.68
C PRO A 25 12.27 8.49 1.45
N THR A 26 13.22 9.42 1.61
CA THR A 26 14.06 9.45 2.79
C THR A 26 13.05 9.52 3.92
N SER A 27 12.73 8.32 4.44
CA SER A 27 11.98 8.13 5.66
C SER A 27 12.84 8.73 6.76
N VAL A 28 12.76 10.05 6.89
CA VAL A 28 13.14 10.75 8.09
C VAL A 28 12.25 10.13 9.14
N ALA A 29 12.87 9.28 9.97
CA ALA A 29 12.26 8.71 11.15
C ALA A 29 11.84 9.87 12.05
N ALA A 30 10.62 10.38 11.82
CA ALA A 30 9.94 11.26 12.73
C ALA A 30 9.72 10.50 14.06
N PRO A 31 9.69 11.21 15.20
CA PRO A 31 9.43 10.58 16.49
C PRO A 31 8.12 9.79 16.39
N ARG A 32 8.16 8.50 16.77
CA ARG A 32 7.09 7.50 16.64
C ARG A 32 5.89 7.84 17.52
N VAL A 33 5.18 8.92 17.23
CA VAL A 33 3.76 8.98 17.55
C VAL A 33 3.15 7.96 16.61
N SER A 34 2.66 6.85 17.16
CA SER A 34 2.08 5.73 16.40
C SER A 34 1.20 6.27 15.29
N ASP A 35 1.70 6.25 14.06
CA ASP A 35 0.98 6.76 12.91
C ASP A 35 -0.33 5.95 12.83
N PRO A 36 -1.50 6.60 12.95
CA PRO A 36 -2.78 5.89 13.00
C PRO A 36 -3.01 5.05 11.74
N GLU A 37 -2.50 5.49 10.58
CA GLU A 37 -2.59 4.73 9.33
C GLU A 37 -1.70 3.48 9.40
N LEU A 38 -0.48 3.62 9.90
CA LEU A 38 0.43 2.49 10.13
C LEU A 38 -0.14 1.50 11.15
N ARG A 39 -0.77 1.99 12.23
CA ARG A 39 -1.43 1.12 13.22
C ARG A 39 -2.56 0.32 12.56
N GLN A 40 -3.42 0.99 11.79
CA GLN A 40 -4.52 0.33 11.07
C GLN A 40 -4.01 -0.72 10.07
N HIS A 41 -2.94 -0.40 9.35
CA HIS A 41 -2.32 -1.36 8.43
C HIS A 41 -1.83 -2.61 9.15
N ARG A 42 -1.10 -2.44 10.27
CA ARG A 42 -0.61 -3.56 11.09
C ARG A 42 -1.75 -4.41 11.66
N ILE A 43 -2.84 -3.78 12.09
CA ILE A 43 -4.04 -4.48 12.58
C ILE A 43 -4.66 -5.31 11.46
N ALA A 44 -4.83 -4.73 10.27
CA ALA A 44 -5.42 -5.43 9.13
C ALA A 44 -4.58 -6.66 8.72
N GLU A 45 -3.26 -6.52 8.67
CA GLU A 45 -2.35 -7.63 8.39
C GLU A 45 -2.45 -8.72 9.47
N ALA A 46 -2.36 -8.36 10.75
CA ALA A 46 -2.45 -9.33 11.85
C ALA A 46 -3.83 -10.03 11.88
N ALA A 47 -4.92 -9.29 11.64
CA ALA A 47 -6.26 -9.85 11.56
C ALA A 47 -6.39 -10.85 10.40
N TYR A 48 -5.78 -10.56 9.25
CA TYR A 48 -5.71 -11.47 8.12
C TYR A 48 -4.97 -12.76 8.49
N PHE A 49 -3.79 -12.68 9.11
CA PHE A 49 -3.04 -13.86 9.56
C PHE A 49 -3.80 -14.69 10.59
N LEU A 50 -4.52 -14.04 11.52
CA LEU A 50 -5.37 -14.74 12.49
C LEU A 50 -6.54 -15.46 11.82
N ALA A 51 -7.17 -14.82 10.84
CA ALA A 51 -8.24 -15.43 10.07
C ALA A 51 -7.70 -16.62 9.24
N GLU A 52 -6.56 -16.47 8.57
CA GLU A 52 -5.91 -17.53 7.81
C GLU A 52 -5.59 -18.75 8.67
N GLN A 53 -5.00 -18.56 9.86
CA GLN A 53 -4.71 -19.64 10.81
C GLN A 53 -5.97 -20.41 11.24
N LYS A 54 -7.12 -19.74 11.24
CA LYS A 54 -8.43 -20.32 11.57
C LYS A 54 -9.18 -20.86 10.35
N GLY A 55 -8.64 -20.70 9.14
CA GLY A 55 -9.30 -21.09 7.89
C GLY A 55 -10.40 -20.12 7.41
N PHE A 56 -10.23 -18.83 7.67
CA PHE A 56 -11.16 -17.75 7.32
C PHE A 56 -12.60 -17.96 7.83
N PRO A 57 -12.80 -17.99 9.15
CA PRO A 57 -14.14 -18.14 9.73
C PRO A 57 -15.04 -16.95 9.36
N ALA A 58 -16.17 -17.24 8.72
CA ALA A 58 -17.10 -16.22 8.22
C ALA A 58 -17.80 -15.40 9.32
N ASP A 59 -17.83 -15.91 10.55
CA ASP A 59 -18.50 -15.33 11.73
C ASP A 59 -17.53 -14.72 12.76
N GLN A 60 -16.22 -14.72 12.47
CA GLN A 60 -15.19 -14.29 13.41
C GLN A 60 -14.22 -13.26 12.83
N ALA A 61 -14.58 -12.60 11.73
CA ALA A 61 -13.77 -11.53 11.17
C ALA A 61 -13.52 -10.40 12.19
N GLU A 62 -14.58 -9.96 12.88
CA GLU A 62 -14.50 -8.95 13.93
C GLU A 62 -13.68 -9.43 15.14
N ALA A 63 -13.79 -10.70 15.49
CA ALA A 63 -13.00 -11.28 16.58
C ALA A 63 -11.51 -11.34 16.24
N CYS A 64 -11.15 -11.63 14.99
CA CYS A 64 -9.76 -11.61 14.52
C CYS A 64 -9.22 -10.17 14.50
N TRP A 65 -10.04 -9.21 14.06
CA TRP A 65 -9.71 -7.79 14.11
C TRP A 65 -9.44 -7.30 15.54
N PHE A 66 -10.36 -7.58 16.48
CA PHE A 66 -10.22 -7.16 17.87
C PHE A 66 -9.05 -7.82 18.60
N ALA A 67 -8.74 -9.08 18.27
CA ALA A 67 -7.56 -9.75 18.79
C ALA A 67 -6.26 -9.12 18.25
N ALA A 68 -6.21 -8.78 16.96
CA ALA A 68 -5.09 -8.07 16.35
C ALA A 68 -4.87 -6.67 16.95
N GLU A 69 -5.94 -5.91 17.18
CA GLU A 69 -5.84 -4.60 17.85
C GLU A 69 -5.15 -4.68 19.21
N GLN A 70 -5.58 -5.60 20.06
CA GLN A 70 -5.01 -5.77 21.39
C GLN A 70 -3.53 -6.19 21.37
N ASP A 71 -3.14 -6.97 20.36
CA ASP A 71 -1.76 -7.44 20.22
C ASP A 71 -0.84 -6.29 19.81
N ILE A 72 -1.23 -5.53 18.77
CA ILE A 72 -0.49 -4.35 18.32
C ILE A 72 -0.40 -3.28 19.41
N ASP A 73 -1.47 -3.06 20.16
CA ASP A 73 -1.48 -2.10 21.27
C ASP A 73 -0.55 -2.54 22.42
N ARG A 74 -0.49 -3.85 22.70
CA ARG A 74 0.42 -4.41 23.71
C ARG A 74 1.87 -4.26 23.28
N GLU A 75 2.18 -4.56 22.02
CA GLU A 75 3.53 -4.37 21.48
C GLU A 75 3.97 -2.92 21.53
N GLY A 76 3.08 -1.98 21.19
CA GLY A 76 3.31 -0.54 21.26
C GLY A 76 3.65 -0.08 22.69
N LEU A 77 2.98 -0.63 23.70
CA LEU A 77 3.28 -0.37 25.12
C LEU A 77 4.65 -0.91 25.56
N THR A 78 5.04 -2.10 25.08
CA THR A 78 6.32 -2.72 25.45
C THR A 78 7.53 -2.13 24.72
N ALA A 79 7.33 -1.51 23.56
CA ALA A 79 8.38 -0.90 22.76
C ALA A 79 8.85 0.48 23.30
N GLU A 80 8.18 1.02 24.32
CA GLU A 80 8.45 2.32 24.93
C GLU A 80 9.19 2.24 26.30
N GLN A 81 9.69 1.06 26.70
CA GLN A 81 10.48 0.85 27.94
C GLN A 81 11.95 0.54 27.66
#